data_AF-A0A1K2IAK7-F1
#
_entry.id   AF-A0A1K2IAK7-F1
#
_cell.length_a   1.000
_cell.length_b   1.000
_cell.length_c   1.000
_cell.angle_alpha   90.00
_cell.angle_beta   90.00
_cell.angle_gamma   90.00
#
_symmetry.space_group_name_H-M   'P 1'
#
loop_
_entity.id
_entity.type
_entity.pdbx_description
1 polymer ?
#
loop_
_entity_poly.entity_id
_entity_poly.type
_entity_poly.pdbx_seq_one_letter_code
_entity_poly.pdbx_strand_id
1 'polypeptide(L)'
;MSIYAHAHFPNLPYQAIGITVVTFFVMLVLYQTRLIIVTKKLRSVIITAVTSIFVIYIISWILGFFGIKVFIWGTSWPAIIFNITAAVFASLSLLLDFDYIERHKNKSPKYKEWLATWGLLVTLVWLYAEILRLMRKLAIKF
;
A
#
# COMPACT_ATOMS: atom_id res chain seq x y z
N MET A 1 -20.25 -11.66 -13.96
CA MET A 1 -18.76 -11.73 -14.06
C MET A 1 -18.08 -11.65 -12.68
N SER A 2 -18.70 -12.22 -11.63
CA SER A 2 -18.17 -12.33 -10.26
C SER A 2 -18.14 -13.77 -9.75
N ILE A 3 -18.76 -14.70 -10.49
CA ILE A 3 -18.97 -16.10 -10.10
C ILE A 3 -17.76 -16.99 -10.48
N TYR A 4 -17.06 -16.69 -11.57
CA TYR A 4 -15.91 -17.50 -12.02
C TYR A 4 -14.65 -17.35 -11.16
N ALA A 5 -14.55 -16.33 -10.30
CA ALA A 5 -13.44 -16.15 -9.37
C ALA A 5 -13.64 -16.90 -8.03
N HIS A 6 -14.83 -17.47 -7.77
CA HIS A 6 -15.15 -18.11 -6.49
C HIS A 6 -14.87 -19.62 -6.45
N ALA A 7 -14.58 -20.27 -7.58
CA ALA A 7 -14.48 -21.73 -7.65
C ALA A 7 -13.08 -22.31 -7.32
N HIS A 8 -12.00 -21.52 -7.35
CA HIS A 8 -10.64 -22.07 -7.26
C HIS A 8 -9.76 -21.58 -6.09
N PHE A 9 -10.12 -20.49 -5.39
CA PHE A 9 -9.26 -19.97 -4.31
C PHE A 9 -10.03 -19.31 -3.13
N PRO A 10 -10.76 -20.09 -2.33
CA PRO A 10 -11.53 -19.59 -1.17
C PRO A 10 -10.68 -18.96 -0.05
N ASN A 11 -9.36 -19.18 -0.03
CA ASN A 11 -8.46 -18.73 1.05
C ASN A 11 -7.66 -17.45 0.74
N LEU A 12 -7.79 -16.88 -0.47
CA LEU A 12 -6.98 -15.72 -0.90
C LEU A 12 -7.11 -14.48 -0.01
N PRO A 13 -8.31 -14.06 0.43
CA PRO A 13 -8.45 -12.90 1.31
C PRO A 13 -7.79 -13.13 2.67
N TYR A 14 -7.94 -14.33 3.23
CA TYR A 14 -7.34 -14.70 4.51
C TYR A 14 -5.81 -14.73 4.45
N GLN A 15 -5.24 -15.25 3.35
CA GLN A 15 -3.79 -15.25 3.15
C GLN A 15 -3.25 -13.82 2.93
N ALA A 16 -3.98 -12.96 2.22
CA ALA A 16 -3.62 -11.55 2.05
C ALA A 16 -3.56 -10.81 3.39
N ILE A 17 -4.52 -11.06 4.29
CA ILE A 17 -4.50 -10.53 5.67
C ILE A 17 -3.28 -11.05 6.43
N GLY A 18 -2.93 -12.33 6.30
CA GLY A 18 -1.72 -12.88 6.89
C GLY A 18 -0.46 -12.15 6.42
N ILE A 19 -0.33 -11.92 5.11
CA ILE A 19 0.82 -11.22 4.51
C ILE A 19 0.87 -9.76 4.94
N THR A 20 -0.26 -9.04 5.01
CA THR A 20 -0.27 -7.64 5.46
C THR A 20 0.14 -7.52 6.92
N VAL A 21 -0.38 -8.40 7.79
CA VAL A 21 -0.03 -8.41 9.21
C VAL A 21 1.46 -8.72 9.38
N VAL A 22 1.98 -9.73 8.67
CA VAL A 22 3.42 -10.04 8.67
C VAL A 22 4.24 -8.84 8.18
N THR A 23 3.85 -8.21 7.06
CA THR A 23 4.55 -7.05 6.51
C THR A 23 4.54 -5.86 7.48
N PHE A 24 3.40 -5.61 8.14
CA PHE A 24 3.26 -4.60 9.16
C PHE A 24 4.21 -4.86 10.35
N PHE A 25 4.22 -6.08 10.89
CA PHE A 25 5.12 -6.45 11.99
C PHE A 25 6.59 -6.37 11.58
N VAL A 26 6.95 -6.84 10.38
CA VAL A 26 8.31 -6.72 9.86
C VAL A 26 8.73 -5.26 9.78
N MET A 27 7.89 -4.37 9.22
CA MET A 27 8.20 -2.95 9.14
C MET A 27 8.27 -2.28 10.51
N LEU A 28 7.42 -2.68 11.46
CA LEU A 28 7.44 -2.18 12.83
C LEU A 28 8.75 -2.57 13.54
N VAL A 29 9.15 -3.84 13.47
CA VAL A 29 10.40 -4.33 14.06
C VAL A 29 11.61 -3.66 13.40
N LEU A 30 11.59 -3.52 12.07
CA LEU A 30 12.66 -2.88 11.31
C LEU A 30 12.83 -1.39 11.67
N TYR A 31 11.71 -0.71 11.98
CA TYR A 31 11.72 0.66 12.49
C TYR A 31 12.22 0.73 13.93
N GLN A 32 11.69 -0.13 14.82
CA GLN A 32 12.05 -0.14 16.24
C GLN A 32 13.52 -0.47 16.49
N THR A 33 14.09 -1.36 15.68
CA THR A 33 15.53 -1.70 15.69
C THR A 33 16.41 -0.55 15.17
N ARG A 34 15.81 0.55 14.67
CA ARG A 34 16.49 1.71 14.07
C ARG A 34 17.47 1.33 12.94
N LEU A 35 17.28 0.17 12.32
CA LEU A 35 18.04 -0.24 11.13
C LEU A 35 17.78 0.72 9.96
N ILE A 36 16.56 1.25 9.87
CA ILE A 36 16.19 2.27 8.87
C ILE A 36 15.91 3.59 9.56
N ILE A 37 16.81 4.56 9.37
CA ILE A 37 16.66 5.92 9.89
C ILE A 37 15.90 6.75 8.86
N VAL A 38 14.72 7.24 9.22
CA VAL A 38 13.92 8.13 8.36
C VAL A 38 14.57 9.51 8.30
N THR A 39 15.38 9.71 7.27
CA THR A 39 15.95 11.02 6.95
C THR A 39 14.92 11.89 6.22
N LYS A 40 15.11 13.21 6.25
CA LYS A 40 14.26 14.16 5.50
C LYS A 40 14.20 13.82 4.01
N LYS A 41 15.32 13.35 3.42
CA LYS A 41 15.40 12.94 2.02
C LYS A 41 14.55 11.70 1.74
N LEU A 42 14.69 10.65 2.55
CA LEU A 42 13.92 9.41 2.40
C LEU A 42 12.41 9.67 2.52
N ARG A 43 12.01 10.49 3.49
CA ARG A 43 10.62 10.93 3.64
C ARG A 43 10.11 11.65 2.39
N SER A 44 10.86 12.62 1.89
CA SER A 44 10.48 13.35 0.68
C SER A 44 10.28 12.43 -0.52
N VAL A 45 11.21 11.49 -0.73
CA VAL A 45 11.15 10.53 -1.84
C VAL A 45 9.88 9.66 -1.76
N ILE A 46 9.58 9.11 -0.58
CA ILE A 46 8.38 8.26 -0.42
C ILE A 46 7.11 9.08 -0.64
N ILE A 47 7.00 10.29 -0.07
CA ILE A 47 5.82 11.14 -0.25
C ILE A 47 5.61 11.49 -1.74
N THR A 48 6.68 11.84 -2.45
CA THR A 48 6.61 12.10 -3.90
C THR A 48 6.18 10.86 -4.67
N ALA A 49 6.70 9.68 -4.33
CA ALA A 49 6.33 8.43 -4.99
C ALA A 49 4.86 8.05 -4.75
N VAL A 50 4.39 8.13 -3.50
CA VAL A 50 2.99 7.90 -3.13
C VAL A 50 2.07 8.86 -3.89
N THR A 51 2.44 10.14 -3.95
CA THR A 51 1.68 11.16 -4.68
C THR A 51 1.61 10.82 -6.17
N SER A 52 2.72 10.40 -6.77
CA SER A 52 2.77 9.97 -8.17
C SER A 52 1.85 8.77 -8.45
N ILE A 53 1.87 7.75 -7.58
CA ILE A 53 1.00 6.57 -7.69
C ILE A 53 -0.48 6.98 -7.61
N PHE A 54 -0.84 7.86 -6.68
CA PHE A 54 -2.20 8.39 -6.55
C PHE A 54 -2.65 9.13 -7.80
N VAL A 55 -1.80 9.99 -8.37
CA VAL A 55 -2.09 10.70 -9.61
C VAL A 55 -2.32 9.72 -10.76
N ILE A 56 -1.51 8.67 -10.87
CA ILE A 56 -1.68 7.61 -11.88
C ILE A 56 -3.03 6.90 -11.72
N TYR A 57 -3.45 6.61 -10.48
CA TYR A 57 -4.78 6.03 -10.24
C TYR A 57 -5.92 6.97 -10.66
N ILE A 58 -5.81 8.27 -10.39
CA ILE A 58 -6.81 9.27 -10.80
C ILE A 58 -6.89 9.37 -12.33
N ILE A 59 -5.74 9.45 -13.01
CA ILE A 59 -5.67 9.45 -14.48
C ILE A 59 -6.33 8.17 -15.01
N SER A 60 -5.99 7.02 -14.43
CA SER A 60 -6.58 5.73 -14.83
C SER A 60 -8.10 5.71 -14.68
N TRP A 61 -8.61 6.31 -13.62
CA TRP A 61 -10.04 6.37 -13.33
C TRP A 61 -10.76 7.28 -14.33
N ILE A 62 -10.19 8.44 -14.64
CA ILE A 62 -10.71 9.38 -15.66
C ILE A 62 -10.72 8.73 -17.05
N LEU A 63 -9.62 8.10 -17.47
CA LEU A 63 -9.57 7.41 -18.76
C LEU A 63 -10.58 6.25 -18.84
N GLY A 64 -10.90 5.63 -17.70
CA GLY A 64 -11.95 4.62 -17.59
C GLY A 64 -13.34 5.15 -17.96
N PHE A 65 -13.66 6.42 -17.67
CA PHE A 65 -14.92 7.04 -18.08
C PHE A 65 -15.03 7.23 -19.60
N PHE A 66 -13.91 7.40 -20.29
CA PHE A 66 -13.85 7.50 -21.75
C PHE A 66 -13.87 6.14 -22.46
N GLY A 67 -14.11 5.04 -21.74
CA GLY A 67 -14.16 3.68 -22.30
C GLY A 67 -12.79 3.13 -22.73
N ILE A 68 -11.70 3.87 -22.47
CA ILE A 68 -10.34 3.41 -22.74
C ILE A 68 -9.95 2.48 -21.59
N LYS A 69 -9.86 1.17 -21.86
CA LYS A 69 -9.31 0.21 -20.90
C LYS A 69 -7.84 0.51 -20.66
N VAL A 70 -7.56 1.23 -19.58
CA VAL A 70 -6.22 1.61 -19.18
C VAL A 70 -5.42 0.35 -18.84
N PHE A 71 -4.19 0.27 -19.35
CA PHE A 71 -3.27 -0.87 -19.22
C PHE A 71 -3.07 -1.36 -17.77
N ILE A 72 -3.30 -0.47 -16.81
CA ILE A 72 -3.10 -0.65 -15.36
C ILE A 72 -4.12 -1.65 -14.76
N TRP A 73 -5.30 -1.77 -15.39
CA TRP A 73 -6.35 -2.71 -14.99
C TRP A 73 -6.25 -4.06 -15.71
N GLY A 74 -5.35 -4.19 -16.69
CA GLY A 74 -5.10 -5.44 -17.40
C GLY A 74 -4.18 -6.41 -16.64
N THR A 75 -4.13 -7.65 -17.12
CA THR A 75 -3.14 -8.68 -16.74
C THR A 75 -1.80 -8.48 -17.45
N SER A 76 -1.57 -7.31 -18.04
CA SER A 76 -0.36 -6.98 -18.78
C SER A 76 0.85 -6.87 -17.84
N TRP A 77 2.02 -7.34 -18.29
CA TRP A 77 3.29 -7.29 -17.56
C TRP A 77 3.58 -5.94 -16.83
N PRO A 78 3.38 -4.76 -17.45
CA PRO A 78 3.61 -3.47 -16.81
C PRO A 78 2.70 -3.21 -15.59
N ALA A 79 1.49 -3.77 -15.60
CA ALA A 79 0.52 -3.57 -14.54
C ALA A 79 0.81 -4.45 -13.31
N ILE A 80 1.61 -5.51 -13.45
CA ILE A 80 2.13 -6.31 -12.34
C ILE A 80 3.29 -5.56 -11.70
N ILE A 81 4.24 -5.08 -12.52
CA ILE A 81 5.40 -4.30 -12.06
C ILE A 81 4.94 -3.07 -11.28
N PHE A 82 3.95 -2.34 -11.79
CA PHE A 82 3.40 -1.18 -11.10
C PHE A 82 2.83 -1.53 -9.72
N ASN A 83 2.10 -2.64 -9.62
CA ASN A 83 1.46 -3.07 -8.37
C ASN A 83 2.49 -3.52 -7.33
N ILE A 84 3.56 -4.20 -7.77
CA ILE A 84 4.71 -4.53 -6.91
C ILE A 84 5.37 -3.27 -6.39
N THR A 85 5.68 -2.32 -7.27
CA THR A 85 6.30 -1.05 -6.89
C THR A 85 5.43 -0.30 -5.89
N ALA A 86 4.13 -0.20 -6.15
CA ALA A 86 3.18 0.44 -5.25
C ALA A 86 3.07 -0.28 -3.89
N ALA A 87 3.11 -1.61 -3.85
CA ALA A 87 3.12 -2.37 -2.59
C ALA A 87 4.39 -2.10 -1.76
N VAL A 88 5.55 -2.01 -2.42
CA VAL A 88 6.81 -1.61 -1.78
C VAL A 88 6.68 -0.20 -1.19
N PHE A 89 6.20 0.77 -1.97
CA PHE A 89 6.00 2.13 -1.47
C PHE A 89 4.95 2.22 -0.36
N ALA A 90 3.88 1.43 -0.41
CA ALA A 90 2.89 1.35 0.66
C ALA A 90 3.51 0.82 1.97
N SER A 91 4.38 -0.19 1.88
CA SER A 91 5.10 -0.71 3.04
C SER A 91 6.10 0.30 3.62
N LEU A 92 6.74 1.12 2.78
CA LEU A 92 7.61 2.21 3.21
C LEU A 92 6.83 3.38 3.84
N SER A 93 5.59 3.63 3.39
CA SER A 93 4.70 4.61 4.01
C SER A 93 4.35 4.25 5.45
N LEU A 94 4.19 2.96 5.79
CA LEU A 94 4.00 2.54 7.20
C LEU A 94 5.17 2.97 8.08
N LEU A 95 6.39 2.90 7.54
CA LEU A 95 7.60 3.32 8.25
C LEU A 95 7.59 4.84 8.49
N LEU A 96 7.09 5.62 7.55
CA LEU A 96 6.87 7.06 7.75
C LEU A 96 5.77 7.34 8.78
N ASP A 97 4.71 6.54 8.82
CA ASP A 97 3.64 6.68 9.81
C ASP A 97 4.18 6.42 11.23
N PHE A 98 5.00 5.39 11.42
CA PHE A 98 5.66 5.14 12.71
C PHE A 98 6.60 6.28 13.11
N ASP A 99 7.40 6.80 12.17
CA ASP A 99 8.28 7.94 12.41
C ASP A 99 7.51 9.24 12.69
N TYR A 100 6.34 9.41 12.10
CA TYR A 100 5.45 10.50 12.42
C TYR A 100 4.92 10.38 13.86
N ILE A 101 4.49 9.19 14.28
CA ILE A 101 4.00 8.92 15.63
C ILE A 101 5.11 9.15 16.67
N GLU A 102 6.32 8.60 16.48
CA GLU A 102 7.43 8.73 17.43
C GLU A 102 7.86 10.20 17.62
N ARG A 103 7.92 10.98 16.54
CA ARG A 103 8.30 12.41 16.61
C ARG A 103 7.26 13.29 17.29
N HIS A 104 5.97 12.93 17.21
CA HIS A 104 4.88 13.74 17.77
C HIS A 104 4.51 13.35 19.20
N LYS A 105 4.99 12.19 19.69
CA LYS A 105 4.78 11.69 21.06
C LYS A 105 5.19 12.68 22.17
N ASN A 106 6.21 13.52 21.94
CA ASN A 106 6.75 14.44 22.95
C ASN A 106 6.39 15.92 22.76
N LYS A 107 5.65 16.31 21.70
CA LYS A 107 5.49 17.73 21.32
C LYS A 107 4.07 18.17 20.97
N SER A 108 3.06 17.31 21.06
CA SER A 108 1.73 17.65 20.53
C SER A 108 0.56 17.43 21.50
N PRO A 109 -0.43 18.35 21.52
CA PRO A 109 -1.73 18.15 22.19
C PRO A 109 -2.49 16.92 21.66
N LYS A 110 -3.24 16.25 22.57
CA LYS A 110 -3.94 14.96 22.39
C LYS A 110 -4.75 14.82 21.10
N TYR A 111 -5.23 15.90 20.49
CA TYR A 111 -6.01 15.84 19.25
C TYR A 111 -5.21 15.36 18.03
N LYS A 112 -3.88 15.48 18.00
CA LYS A 112 -3.07 15.02 16.84
C LYS A 112 -2.79 13.52 16.85
N GLU A 113 -2.97 12.85 17.98
CA GLU A 113 -2.82 11.39 18.08
C GLU A 113 -3.86 10.67 17.20
N TRP A 114 -5.08 11.21 17.15
CA TRP A 114 -6.14 10.72 16.26
C TRP A 114 -5.72 10.82 14.80
N LEU A 115 -5.20 11.96 14.35
CA LEU A 115 -4.76 12.16 12.98
C LEU A 115 -3.63 11.19 12.59
N ALA A 116 -2.68 10.96 13.49
CA ALA A 116 -1.59 10.01 13.28
C ALA A 116 -2.11 8.57 13.16
N THR A 117 -3.08 8.20 13.99
CA THR A 117 -3.70 6.86 13.98
C THR A 117 -4.52 6.63 12.70
N TRP A 118 -5.24 7.66 12.21
CA TRP A 118 -5.96 7.58 10.94
C TRP A 118 -5.04 7.43 9.74
N GLY A 119 -3.93 8.16 9.69
CA GLY A 119 -2.94 8.02 8.63
C GLY A 119 -2.42 6.58 8.54
N LEU A 120 -2.03 6.01 9.69
CA LEU A 120 -1.58 4.63 9.80
C LEU A 120 -2.65 3.63 9.33
N LEU A 121 -3.92 3.81 9.75
CA LEU A 121 -5.02 2.95 9.32
C LEU A 121 -5.23 3.00 7.80
N VAL A 122 -5.19 4.19 7.19
CA VAL A 122 -5.35 4.36 5.74
C VAL A 122 -4.20 3.67 5.00
N THR A 123 -2.96 3.82 5.46
CA THR A 123 -1.80 3.15 4.86
C THR A 123 -1.89 1.63 4.99
N LEU A 124 -2.36 1.13 6.14
CA LEU A 124 -2.56 -0.31 6.37
C LEU A 124 -3.60 -0.89 5.40
N VAL A 125 -4.74 -0.21 5.25
CA VAL A 125 -5.80 -0.61 4.31
C VAL A 125 -5.30 -0.53 2.86
N TRP A 126 -4.50 0.50 2.54
CA TRP A 126 -3.93 0.64 1.20
C TRP A 126 -2.94 -0.48 0.87
N LEU A 127 -2.05 -0.82 1.80
CA LEU A 127 -1.14 -1.97 1.67
C LEU A 127 -1.94 -3.27 1.47
N TYR A 128 -3.03 -3.46 2.20
CA TYR A 128 -3.92 -4.61 2.03
C TYR A 128 -4.54 -4.67 0.64
N ALA A 129 -5.08 -3.55 0.15
CA ALA A 129 -5.65 -3.48 -1.19
C ALA A 129 -4.61 -3.82 -2.27
N GLU A 130 -3.36 -3.40 -2.09
CA GLU A 130 -2.28 -3.65 -3.04
C GLU A 130 -1.81 -5.11 -2.99
N ILE A 131 -1.62 -5.70 -1.80
CA ILE A 131 -1.29 -7.13 -1.66
C ILE A 131 -2.39 -8.01 -2.25
N LEU A 132 -3.66 -7.68 -2.00
CA LEU A 132 -4.80 -8.40 -2.56
C LEU A 132 -4.80 -8.34 -4.10
N ARG A 133 -4.51 -7.17 -4.68
CA ARG A 133 -4.36 -7.03 -6.15
C ARG A 133 -3.19 -7.85 -6.68
N LEU A 134 -2.07 -7.86 -5.96
CA LEU A 134 -0.86 -8.59 -6.32
C LEU A 134 -1.11 -10.10 -6.34
N MET A 135 -1.70 -10.63 -5.27
CA MET A 135 -2.09 -12.04 -5.18
C MET A 135 -3.09 -12.42 -6.26
N ARG A 136 -4.10 -11.58 -6.52
CA ARG A 136 -5.08 -11.81 -7.59
C ARG A 136 -4.42 -11.86 -8.97
N LYS A 137 -3.46 -10.97 -9.26
CA LYS A 137 -2.73 -10.98 -10.54
C LYS A 137 -1.83 -12.21 -10.67
N LEU A 138 -1.20 -12.65 -9.59
CA LEU A 138 -0.38 -13.86 -9.58
C LEU A 138 -1.25 -15.11 -9.81
N ALA A 139 -2.39 -15.22 -9.11
CA ALA A 139 -3.32 -16.34 -9.20
C ALA A 139 -4.12 -16.41 -10.51
N ILE A 140 -4.16 -15.34 -11.31
CA ILE A 140 -4.75 -15.37 -12.67
C ILE A 140 -3.72 -15.84 -13.70
N LYS A 141 -2.43 -15.72 -13.40
CA LYS A 141 -1.33 -16.05 -14.31
C LYS A 141 -0.83 -17.50 -14.15
N PHE A 142 -1.13 -18.14 -13.03
CA PHE A 142 -0.89 -19.55 -12.73
C PHE A 142 -2.22 -20.28 -12.61
#